data_AF-A0A958RSX5-F1
#
_entry.id   AF-A0A958RSX5-F1
#
_cell.length_a   1.000
_cell.length_b   1.000
_cell.length_c   1.000
_cell.angle_alpha   90.00
_cell.angle_beta   90.00
_cell.angle_gamma   90.00
#
_symmetry.space_group_name_H-M   'P 1'
#
loop_
_entity.id
_entity.type
_entity.pdbx_description
1 polymer ?
#
loop_
_entity_poly.entity_id
_entity_poly.type
_entity_poly.pdbx_seq_one_letter_code
_entity_poly.pdbx_strand_id
1 'polypeptide(L)'
;MKEVIIFNDHSSLNFHEIRDNIIRIPEVSMRIREAQSVWDALGESDFSFYNFLMAEDQTFLSNIKTKNLVSSIVQIGLYDRYVRQFGRPEYVIGTTNGDSPLHVCLGLTHFEDMILDSQVARPVIPIPILNNNQTFLTGVSLAETGVFKHNSETGKYVRIEEEKNDISKIISYLIEDCQVKKLVNIGPGSSSLEPLQPDLLLKDIQIVESIDTDPMLSWFWTEMRKVTEQLSMAQ
;
A
#
# COMPACT_ATOMS: atom_id res chain seq x y z
N MET A 1 15.59 -11.46 13.71
CA MET A 1 15.79 -10.01 13.45
C MET A 1 14.42 -9.37 13.46
N LYS A 2 14.23 -8.25 14.17
CA LYS A 2 12.91 -7.60 14.22
C LYS A 2 12.68 -6.82 12.94
N GLU A 3 11.52 -7.02 12.36
CA GLU A 3 11.12 -6.39 11.10
C GLU A 3 9.76 -5.71 11.21
N VAL A 4 9.57 -4.71 10.35
CA VAL A 4 8.30 -4.01 10.19
C VAL A 4 7.89 -4.05 8.73
N ILE A 5 6.62 -4.34 8.50
CA ILE A 5 5.99 -4.14 7.20
C ILE A 5 5.44 -2.72 7.12
N ILE A 6 5.66 -2.09 5.97
CA ILE A 6 5.15 -0.77 5.65
C ILE A 6 4.26 -0.89 4.41
N PHE A 7 2.97 -0.59 4.56
CA PHE A 7 2.04 -0.42 3.45
C PHE A 7 2.17 1.02 2.95
N ASN A 8 2.86 1.20 1.83
CA ASN A 8 3.10 2.51 1.25
C ASN A 8 2.84 2.53 -0.26
N ASP A 9 2.56 3.74 -0.71
CA ASP A 9 2.57 4.22 -2.10
C ASP A 9 1.51 3.65 -3.06
N HIS A 10 0.88 4.57 -3.79
CA HIS A 10 -0.03 4.33 -4.91
C HIS A 10 0.62 4.68 -6.26
N SER A 11 1.72 5.45 -6.25
CA SER A 11 2.30 6.08 -7.43
C SER A 11 3.10 5.12 -8.30
N SER A 12 3.66 4.06 -7.72
CA SER A 12 4.47 3.13 -8.51
C SER A 12 3.62 2.29 -9.49
N LEU A 13 2.32 2.12 -9.24
CA LEU A 13 1.44 1.54 -10.26
C LEU A 13 1.31 2.42 -11.50
N ASN A 14 1.83 3.66 -11.54
CA ASN A 14 1.86 4.46 -12.77
C ASN A 14 2.74 3.86 -13.87
N PHE A 15 3.77 3.08 -13.50
CA PHE A 15 4.66 2.42 -14.45
C PHE A 15 3.99 1.14 -14.98
N HIS A 16 3.78 1.08 -16.29
CA HIS A 16 3.09 -0.04 -16.93
C HIS A 16 3.86 -1.36 -16.71
N GLU A 17 5.19 -1.31 -16.78
CA GLU A 17 6.09 -2.43 -16.54
C GLU A 17 5.90 -3.04 -15.15
N ILE A 18 5.61 -2.21 -14.14
CA ILE A 18 5.32 -2.69 -12.79
C ILE A 18 3.98 -3.43 -12.77
N ARG A 19 2.95 -2.86 -13.39
CA ARG A 19 1.62 -3.48 -13.46
C ARG A 19 1.68 -4.85 -14.16
N ASP A 20 2.37 -4.91 -15.29
CA ASP A 20 2.54 -6.12 -16.12
C ASP A 20 3.20 -7.28 -15.39
N ASN A 21 4.14 -6.99 -14.51
CA ASN A 21 4.85 -8.02 -13.76
C ASN A 21 4.15 -8.37 -12.45
N ILE A 22 3.60 -7.39 -11.74
CA ILE A 22 2.90 -7.63 -10.47
C ILE A 22 1.67 -8.51 -10.66
N ILE A 23 0.93 -8.36 -11.76
CA ILE A 23 -0.24 -9.20 -12.04
C ILE A 23 0.12 -10.67 -12.18
N ARG A 24 1.36 -11.01 -12.56
CA ARG A 24 1.80 -12.41 -12.70
C ARG A 24 2.03 -13.09 -11.35
N ILE A 25 2.15 -12.32 -10.28
CA ILE A 25 2.31 -12.83 -8.92
C ILE A 25 1.01 -13.55 -8.54
N PRO A 26 1.03 -14.87 -8.26
CA PRO A 26 -0.19 -15.66 -8.09
C PRO A 26 -1.16 -15.12 -7.04
N GLU A 27 -0.63 -14.58 -5.94
CA GLU A 27 -1.41 -14.00 -4.85
C GLU A 27 -2.13 -12.74 -5.28
N VAL A 28 -1.45 -11.92 -6.06
CA VAL A 28 -2.02 -10.70 -6.61
C VAL A 28 -3.10 -11.05 -7.63
N SER A 29 -2.84 -11.97 -8.57
CA SER A 29 -3.88 -12.40 -9.52
C SER A 29 -5.06 -13.10 -8.83
N MET A 30 -4.83 -13.78 -7.71
CA MET A 30 -5.90 -14.37 -6.90
C MET A 30 -6.77 -13.27 -6.28
N ARG A 31 -6.18 -12.26 -5.62
CA ARG A 31 -6.93 -11.15 -5.03
C ARG A 31 -7.65 -10.29 -6.06
N ILE A 32 -7.07 -10.10 -7.24
CA ILE A 32 -7.75 -9.41 -8.36
C ILE A 32 -8.99 -10.19 -8.79
N ARG A 33 -8.91 -11.52 -8.93
CA ARG A 33 -10.06 -12.36 -9.31
C ARG A 33 -11.14 -12.40 -8.23
N GLU A 34 -10.73 -12.45 -6.96
CA GLU A 34 -11.64 -12.37 -5.82
C GLU A 34 -12.38 -11.02 -5.80
N ALA A 35 -11.66 -9.91 -5.97
CA ALA A 35 -12.26 -8.58 -6.07
C ALA A 35 -13.21 -8.46 -7.25
N GLN A 36 -12.83 -9.00 -8.43
CA GLN A 36 -13.72 -9.04 -9.59
C GLN A 36 -15.00 -9.83 -9.30
N SER A 37 -14.90 -10.97 -8.60
CA SER A 37 -16.08 -11.78 -8.26
C SER A 37 -17.03 -11.03 -7.33
N VAL A 38 -16.50 -10.27 -6.36
CA VAL A 38 -17.29 -9.40 -5.47
C VAL A 38 -17.95 -8.27 -6.27
N TRP A 39 -17.20 -7.68 -7.20
CA TRP A 39 -17.68 -6.58 -8.04
C TRP A 39 -18.79 -7.03 -9.01
N ASP A 40 -18.61 -8.16 -9.68
CA ASP A 40 -19.61 -8.73 -10.59
C ASP A 40 -20.91 -9.06 -9.87
N ALA A 41 -20.84 -9.48 -8.60
CA ALA A 41 -22.00 -9.74 -7.77
C ALA A 41 -22.85 -8.50 -7.47
N LEU A 42 -22.29 -7.28 -7.62
CA LEU A 42 -23.04 -6.02 -7.51
C LEU A 42 -23.90 -5.73 -8.74
N GLY A 43 -23.72 -6.47 -9.85
CA GLY A 43 -24.41 -6.23 -11.11
C GLY A 43 -23.76 -5.15 -12.00
N GLU A 44 -22.58 -4.66 -11.63
CA GLU A 44 -21.79 -3.67 -12.37
C GLU A 44 -20.88 -4.38 -13.41
N SER A 45 -21.48 -4.84 -14.51
CA SER A 45 -20.85 -5.78 -15.45
C SER A 45 -19.78 -5.22 -16.40
N ASP A 46 -19.60 -3.90 -16.45
CA ASP A 46 -18.81 -3.26 -17.51
C ASP A 46 -17.35 -2.99 -17.10
N PHE A 47 -17.00 -3.18 -15.82
CA PHE A 47 -15.67 -2.88 -15.30
C PHE A 47 -14.85 -4.13 -15.02
N SER A 48 -13.59 -4.13 -15.48
CA SER A 48 -12.63 -5.19 -15.19
C SER A 48 -11.37 -4.63 -14.53
N PHE A 49 -11.07 -5.11 -13.32
CA PHE A 49 -9.85 -4.73 -12.59
C PHE A 49 -8.58 -5.11 -13.36
N TYR A 50 -8.60 -6.27 -14.02
CA TYR A 50 -7.48 -6.76 -14.82
C TYR A 50 -7.22 -5.83 -16.02
N ASN A 51 -8.27 -5.52 -16.78
CA ASN A 51 -8.13 -4.64 -17.94
C ASN A 51 -7.74 -3.21 -17.52
N PHE A 52 -8.26 -2.73 -16.38
CA PHE A 52 -7.89 -1.43 -15.85
C PHE A 52 -6.40 -1.36 -15.50
N LEU A 53 -5.84 -2.39 -14.85
CA LEU A 53 -4.40 -2.44 -14.58
C LEU A 53 -3.56 -2.53 -15.86
N MET A 54 -4.03 -3.20 -16.90
CA MET A 54 -3.29 -3.33 -18.17
C MET A 54 -3.49 -2.15 -19.11
N ALA A 55 -4.38 -1.21 -18.78
CA ALA A 55 -4.62 -0.05 -19.61
C ALA A 55 -3.37 0.86 -19.64
N GLU A 56 -2.95 1.22 -20.86
CA GLU A 56 -1.86 2.18 -21.12
C GLU A 56 -2.39 3.62 -21.31
N ASP A 57 -3.69 3.82 -21.11
CA ASP A 57 -4.41 5.02 -21.51
C ASP A 57 -4.53 6.07 -20.39
N GLN A 58 -5.07 7.24 -20.76
CA GLN A 58 -5.47 8.28 -19.81
C GLN A 58 -6.54 7.81 -18.82
N THR A 59 -7.25 6.70 -19.09
CA THR A 59 -8.27 6.15 -18.20
C THR A 59 -7.62 5.63 -16.91
N PHE A 60 -6.48 4.94 -17.00
CA PHE A 60 -5.73 4.56 -15.81
C PHE A 60 -5.22 5.79 -15.05
N LEU A 61 -4.68 6.79 -15.76
CA LEU A 61 -4.08 7.95 -15.11
C LEU A 61 -5.10 8.88 -14.42
N SER A 62 -6.31 9.01 -15.00
CA SER A 62 -7.35 9.94 -14.52
C SER A 62 -8.20 9.41 -13.36
N ASN A 63 -8.31 8.09 -13.19
CA ASN A 63 -9.20 7.51 -12.18
C ASN A 63 -8.48 7.22 -10.86
N ILE A 64 -8.21 8.27 -10.07
CA ILE A 64 -7.50 8.19 -8.79
C ILE A 64 -8.18 7.22 -7.80
N LYS A 65 -9.51 7.22 -7.74
CA LYS A 65 -10.26 6.35 -6.81
C LYS A 65 -10.08 4.88 -7.14
N THR A 66 -10.24 4.51 -8.41
CA THR A 66 -10.03 3.14 -8.86
C THR A 66 -8.57 2.72 -8.72
N LYS A 67 -7.62 3.62 -8.95
CA LYS A 67 -6.20 3.36 -8.67
C LYS A 67 -5.93 3.05 -7.21
N ASN A 68 -6.50 3.80 -6.28
CA ASN A 68 -6.32 3.56 -4.85
C ASN A 68 -6.87 2.19 -4.44
N LEU A 69 -8.06 1.83 -4.92
CA LEU A 69 -8.66 0.52 -4.67
C LEU A 69 -7.80 -0.61 -5.23
N VAL A 70 -7.39 -0.50 -6.50
CA VAL A 70 -6.53 -1.47 -7.18
C VAL A 70 -5.17 -1.61 -6.49
N SER A 71 -4.57 -0.49 -6.07
CA SER A 71 -3.34 -0.47 -5.30
C SER A 71 -3.48 -1.25 -4.00
N SER A 72 -4.62 -1.11 -3.33
CA SER A 72 -4.90 -1.81 -2.08
C SER A 72 -5.09 -3.32 -2.30
N ILE A 73 -5.80 -3.72 -3.36
CA ILE A 73 -5.92 -5.13 -3.78
C ILE A 73 -4.53 -5.75 -4.05
N VAL A 74 -3.68 -5.04 -4.79
CA VAL A 74 -2.31 -5.46 -5.08
C VAL A 74 -1.48 -5.60 -3.79
N GLN A 75 -1.52 -4.62 -2.90
CA GLN A 75 -0.79 -4.64 -1.64
C GLN A 75 -1.21 -5.81 -0.76
N ILE A 76 -2.51 -6.16 -0.71
CA ILE A 76 -3.00 -7.34 0.02
C ILE A 76 -2.42 -8.63 -0.59
N GLY A 77 -2.39 -8.75 -1.92
CA GLY A 77 -1.77 -9.91 -2.57
C GLY A 77 -0.27 -10.03 -2.28
N LEU A 78 0.46 -8.91 -2.30
CA LEU A 78 1.88 -8.88 -1.94
C LEU A 78 2.11 -9.26 -0.46
N TYR A 79 1.23 -8.80 0.43
CA TYR A 79 1.27 -9.17 1.84
C TYR A 79 0.99 -10.67 2.04
N ASP A 80 0.00 -11.23 1.37
CA ASP A 80 -0.32 -12.66 1.45
C ASP A 80 0.87 -13.53 1.02
N ARG A 81 1.58 -13.11 -0.03
CA ARG A 81 2.82 -13.76 -0.47
C ARG A 81 3.89 -13.69 0.61
N TYR A 82 4.11 -12.49 1.15
CA TYR A 82 5.09 -12.27 2.22
C TYR A 82 4.80 -13.15 3.44
N VAL A 83 3.56 -13.14 3.94
CA VAL A 83 3.18 -13.89 5.14
C VAL A 83 3.33 -15.39 4.92
N ARG A 84 3.06 -15.89 3.72
CA ARG A 84 3.28 -17.30 3.41
C ARG A 84 4.76 -17.68 3.47
N GLN A 85 5.64 -16.80 3.03
CA GLN A 85 7.07 -17.09 2.92
C GLN A 85 7.82 -16.85 4.25
N PHE A 86 7.46 -15.81 4.99
CA PHE A 86 8.22 -15.33 6.15
C PHE A 86 7.42 -15.36 7.46
N GLY A 87 6.12 -15.64 7.41
CA GLY A 87 5.23 -15.55 8.56
C GLY A 87 4.72 -14.12 8.81
N ARG A 88 4.01 -13.94 9.92
CA ARG A 88 3.44 -12.63 10.29
C ARG A 88 4.52 -11.71 10.85
N PRO A 89 4.63 -10.44 10.38
CA PRO A 89 5.59 -9.49 10.91
C PRO A 89 5.23 -9.05 12.33
N GLU A 90 6.25 -8.70 13.13
CA GLU A 90 6.03 -8.19 14.51
C GLU A 90 5.36 -6.82 14.48
N TYR A 91 5.70 -5.97 13.52
CA TYR A 91 5.14 -4.63 13.36
C TYR A 91 4.59 -4.40 11.96
N VAL A 92 3.52 -3.62 11.88
CA VAL A 92 2.92 -3.19 10.62
C VAL A 92 2.57 -1.71 10.70
N ILE A 93 2.91 -0.96 9.65
CA ILE A 93 2.60 0.46 9.47
C ILE A 93 1.80 0.63 8.20
N GLY A 94 0.84 1.54 8.19
CA GLY A 94 0.17 1.97 6.98
C GLY A 94 -0.91 3.00 7.25
N THR A 95 -1.53 3.47 6.17
CA THR A 95 -2.66 4.38 6.23
C THR A 95 -3.89 3.70 6.83
N THR A 96 -4.63 4.39 7.71
CA THR A 96 -5.82 3.89 8.42
C THR A 96 -7.13 4.50 7.92
N ASN A 97 -7.09 5.36 6.91
CA ASN A 97 -8.27 5.90 6.25
C ASN A 97 -8.44 5.35 4.82
N GLY A 98 -9.65 5.52 4.26
CA GLY A 98 -9.99 5.07 2.91
C GLY A 98 -10.01 3.55 2.75
N ASP A 99 -9.75 3.09 1.53
CA ASP A 99 -9.71 1.68 1.12
C ASP A 99 -8.42 1.03 1.65
N SER A 100 -8.22 1.01 2.97
CA SER A 100 -6.94 0.67 3.57
C SER A 100 -6.64 -0.83 3.49
N PRO A 101 -5.57 -1.24 2.77
CA PRO A 101 -5.16 -2.63 2.74
C PRO A 101 -4.68 -3.12 4.11
N LEU A 102 -4.23 -2.20 4.97
CA LEU A 102 -3.83 -2.49 6.33
C LEU A 102 -4.99 -3.11 7.12
N HIS A 103 -6.19 -2.54 7.05
CA HIS A 103 -7.33 -3.05 7.82
C HIS A 103 -7.68 -4.50 7.46
N VAL A 104 -7.59 -4.86 6.18
CA VAL A 104 -7.78 -6.25 5.74
C VAL A 104 -6.67 -7.15 6.29
N CYS A 105 -5.41 -6.72 6.19
CA CYS A 105 -4.25 -7.51 6.64
C CYS A 105 -4.21 -7.70 8.17
N LEU A 106 -4.77 -6.76 8.94
CA LEU A 106 -4.92 -6.84 10.40
C LEU A 106 -6.15 -7.66 10.83
N GLY A 107 -7.06 -8.00 9.90
CA GLY A 107 -8.33 -8.67 10.19
C GLY A 107 -9.38 -7.77 10.85
N LEU A 108 -9.30 -6.46 10.63
CA LEU A 108 -10.27 -5.48 11.12
C LEU A 108 -11.46 -5.30 10.17
N THR A 109 -11.27 -5.61 8.88
CA THR A 109 -12.28 -5.55 7.82
C THR A 109 -12.12 -6.75 6.91
N HIS A 110 -13.23 -7.32 6.42
CA HIS A 110 -13.16 -8.38 5.42
C HIS A 110 -12.76 -7.82 4.07
N PHE A 111 -12.14 -8.66 3.24
CA PHE A 111 -11.72 -8.24 1.90
C PHE A 111 -12.93 -7.84 1.05
N GLU A 112 -14.03 -8.60 1.12
CA GLU A 112 -15.25 -8.27 0.38
C GLU A 112 -15.81 -6.91 0.81
N ASP A 113 -15.87 -6.65 2.11
CA ASP A 113 -16.36 -5.37 2.66
C ASP A 113 -15.54 -4.19 2.14
N MET A 114 -14.21 -4.32 2.07
CA MET A 114 -13.34 -3.27 1.50
C MET A 114 -13.70 -2.94 0.04
N ILE A 115 -14.04 -3.94 -0.78
CA ILE A 115 -14.46 -3.73 -2.17
C ILE A 115 -15.83 -3.05 -2.22
N LEU A 116 -16.78 -3.55 -1.43
CA LEU A 116 -18.18 -3.09 -1.40
C LEU A 116 -18.34 -1.67 -0.86
N ASP A 117 -17.51 -1.29 0.12
CA ASP A 117 -17.50 0.04 0.74
C ASP A 117 -16.55 1.02 0.05
N SER A 118 -15.84 0.57 -0.99
CA SER A 118 -14.88 1.41 -1.70
C SER A 118 -15.52 2.66 -2.28
N GLN A 119 -14.74 3.73 -2.41
CA GLN A 119 -15.22 5.00 -3.01
C GLN A 119 -15.62 4.86 -4.49
N VAL A 120 -15.23 3.75 -5.12
CA VAL A 120 -15.60 3.41 -6.50
C VAL A 120 -17.00 2.79 -6.52
N ALA A 121 -17.29 1.84 -5.62
CA ALA A 121 -18.61 1.21 -5.52
C ALA A 121 -19.66 2.15 -4.92
N ARG A 122 -19.25 3.01 -3.97
CA ARG A 122 -20.11 3.99 -3.32
C ARG A 122 -19.52 5.39 -3.45
N PRO A 123 -19.71 6.06 -4.60
CA PRO A 123 -19.27 7.43 -4.74
C PRO A 123 -19.97 8.30 -3.70
N VAL A 124 -19.18 8.94 -2.82
CA VAL A 124 -19.70 9.89 -1.82
C VAL A 124 -20.51 10.96 -2.54
N ILE A 125 -21.82 10.98 -2.33
CA ILE A 125 -22.70 12.03 -2.84
C ILE A 125 -22.32 13.30 -2.07
N PRO A 126 -21.87 14.38 -2.73
CA PRO A 126 -21.61 15.63 -2.03
C PRO A 126 -22.92 16.12 -1.43
N ILE A 127 -22.99 16.16 -0.09
CA ILE A 127 -24.12 16.74 0.63
C ILE A 127 -24.17 18.23 0.24
N PRO A 128 -25.31 18.76 -0.27
CA PRO A 128 -25.43 20.18 -0.54
C PRO A 128 -25.24 20.94 0.77
N ILE A 129 -24.20 21.77 0.80
CA ILE A 129 -23.77 22.53 1.98
C ILE A 129 -24.92 23.47 2.38
N LEU A 130 -25.60 23.17 3.49
CA LEU A 130 -26.42 24.15 4.17
C LEU A 130 -25.48 25.14 4.86
N ASN A 131 -25.56 26.39 4.43
CA ASN A 131 -24.89 27.57 5.00
C ASN A 131 -24.59 27.44 6.49
N ASN A 132 -23.31 27.37 6.85
CA ASN A 132 -22.77 28.02 8.04
C ASN A 132 -21.27 28.23 7.88
N ASN A 133 -20.80 29.41 8.29
CA ASN A 133 -19.47 30.00 8.08
C ASN A 133 -18.31 29.24 8.75
N GLN A 134 -18.08 27.99 8.36
CA GLN A 134 -16.83 27.30 8.57
C GLN A 134 -16.35 26.81 7.22
N THR A 135 -15.28 27.42 6.72
CA THR A 135 -14.49 26.92 5.58
C THR A 135 -13.89 25.57 5.98
N PHE A 136 -14.69 24.51 5.91
CA PHE A 136 -14.18 23.17 5.82
C PHE A 136 -13.53 23.07 4.44
N LEU A 137 -12.22 22.89 4.40
CA LEU A 137 -11.51 22.41 3.22
C LEU A 137 -11.98 20.98 2.98
N THR A 138 -13.16 20.82 2.36
CA THR A 138 -13.65 19.54 1.87
C THR A 138 -12.74 19.11 0.73
N GLY A 139 -11.81 18.20 0.98
CA GLY A 139 -11.02 17.63 -0.12
C GLY A 139 -9.82 16.78 0.25
N VAL A 140 -9.22 16.95 1.44
CA VAL A 140 -8.05 16.14 1.81
C VAL A 140 -8.22 15.70 3.26
N SER A 141 -8.76 14.49 3.46
CA SER A 141 -8.51 13.79 4.72
C SER A 141 -7.00 13.65 4.85
N LEU A 142 -6.39 14.26 5.86
CA LEU A 142 -5.00 13.97 6.21
C LEU A 142 -4.88 12.46 6.36
N ALA A 143 -3.90 11.86 5.68
CA ALA A 143 -3.67 10.42 5.77
C ALA A 143 -3.26 10.08 7.20
N GLU A 144 -4.13 9.41 7.93
CA GLU A 144 -3.82 8.95 9.29
C GLU A 144 -2.98 7.68 9.19
N THR A 145 -1.72 7.75 9.60
CA THR A 145 -0.84 6.58 9.63
C THR A 145 -0.96 5.89 10.99
N GLY A 146 -1.18 4.58 10.97
CA GLY A 146 -1.25 3.75 12.17
C GLY A 146 -0.07 2.79 12.23
N VAL A 147 0.39 2.50 13.45
CA VAL A 147 1.37 1.44 13.74
C VAL A 147 0.75 0.40 14.64
N PHE A 148 1.00 -0.86 14.32
CA PHE A 148 0.39 -2.01 14.98
C PHE A 148 1.44 -3.05 15.30
N LYS A 149 1.33 -3.66 16.49
CA LYS A 149 2.20 -4.74 16.95
C LYS A 149 1.43 -6.05 17.01
N HIS A 150 2.02 -7.11 16.47
CA HIS A 150 1.48 -8.45 16.58
C HIS A 150 1.59 -8.95 18.03
N ASN A 151 0.47 -9.33 18.61
CA ASN A 151 0.42 -9.98 19.91
C ASN A 151 0.39 -11.50 19.68
N SER A 152 1.51 -12.15 20.02
CA SER A 152 1.69 -13.61 19.83
C SER A 152 0.75 -14.47 20.66
N GLU A 153 0.21 -13.96 21.78
CA GLU A 153 -0.72 -14.70 22.65
C GLU A 153 -2.13 -14.73 22.07
N THR A 154 -2.57 -13.61 21.50
CA THR A 154 -3.92 -13.46 20.92
C THR A 154 -3.98 -13.74 19.42
N GLY A 155 -2.82 -13.73 18.75
CA GLY A 155 -2.71 -13.81 17.29
C GLY A 155 -3.27 -12.57 16.57
N LYS A 156 -3.49 -11.47 17.28
CA LYS A 156 -4.08 -10.23 16.75
C LYS A 156 -3.07 -9.09 16.80
N TYR A 157 -3.30 -8.09 15.96
CA TYR A 157 -2.57 -6.84 16.01
C TYR A 157 -3.20 -5.85 16.99
N VAL A 158 -2.36 -5.17 17.76
CA VAL A 158 -2.77 -4.11 18.69
C VAL A 158 -2.13 -2.81 18.25
N ARG A 159 -2.94 -1.75 18.14
CA ARG A 159 -2.45 -0.42 17.78
C ARG A 159 -1.50 0.08 18.88
N ILE A 160 -0.35 0.61 18.48
CA ILE A 160 0.51 1.37 19.39
C ILE A 160 -0.01 2.81 19.34
N GLU A 161 -0.48 3.33 20.47
CA GLU A 161 -0.87 4.73 20.61
C GLU A 161 0.40 5.60 20.64
N GLU A 162 0.78 6.10 19.47
CA GLU A 162 1.80 7.12 19.32
C GLU A 162 1.12 8.43 18.91
N GLU A 163 1.52 9.55 19.53
CA GLU A 163 1.04 10.89 19.14
C GLU A 163 1.56 11.35 17.76
N LYS A 164 2.41 10.53 17.13
CA LYS A 164 3.13 10.88 15.90
C LYS A 164 2.40 10.32 14.68
N ASN A 165 1.70 11.18 13.95
CA ASN A 165 1.06 10.85 12.68
C ASN A 165 2.04 10.78 11.48
N ASP A 166 3.33 11.08 11.71
CA ASP A 166 4.37 11.13 10.68
C ASP A 166 5.14 9.81 10.63
N ILE A 167 5.11 9.16 9.47
CA ILE A 167 5.77 7.87 9.21
C ILE A 167 7.27 7.90 9.55
N SER A 168 7.97 9.01 9.31
CA SER A 168 9.40 9.15 9.59
C SER A 168 9.69 9.04 11.09
N LYS A 169 8.81 9.63 11.89
CA LYS A 169 8.92 9.59 13.35
C LYS A 169 8.54 8.23 13.91
N ILE A 170 7.54 7.58 13.32
CA ILE A 170 7.16 6.19 13.67
C ILE A 170 8.32 5.24 13.38
N ILE A 171 8.94 5.34 12.19
CA ILE A 171 10.10 4.52 11.82
C ILE A 171 11.27 4.75 12.79
N SER A 172 11.56 6.00 13.14
CA SER A 172 12.62 6.33 14.11
C SER A 172 12.37 5.68 15.47
N TYR A 173 11.14 5.78 16.00
CA TYR A 173 10.73 5.10 17.23
C TYR A 173 10.91 3.58 17.14
N LEU A 174 10.49 2.96 16.05
CA LEU A 174 10.61 1.51 15.90
C LEU A 174 12.08 1.04 15.84
N ILE A 175 12.96 1.85 15.25
CA ILE A 175 14.39 1.55 15.19
C ILE A 175 15.04 1.73 16.57
N GLU A 176 14.78 2.84 17.24
CA GLU A 176 15.45 3.23 18.47
C GLU A 176 14.91 2.48 19.69
N ASP A 177 13.58 2.45 19.86
CA ASP A 177 12.93 1.87 21.03
C ASP A 177 12.55 0.41 20.83
N CYS A 178 12.06 0.05 19.64
CA CYS A 178 11.63 -1.32 19.35
C CYS A 178 12.75 -2.22 18.79
N GLN A 179 13.91 -1.64 18.44
CA GLN A 179 15.08 -2.35 17.89
C GLN A 179 14.79 -3.04 16.55
N VAL A 180 13.95 -2.44 15.72
CA VAL A 180 13.71 -2.88 14.33
C VAL A 180 14.98 -2.70 13.50
N LYS A 181 15.34 -3.73 12.73
CA LYS A 181 16.54 -3.75 11.87
C LYS A 181 16.24 -4.00 10.40
N LYS A 182 14.98 -4.26 10.06
CA LYS A 182 14.54 -4.49 8.68
C LYS A 182 13.19 -3.83 8.42
N LEU A 183 13.12 -3.02 7.36
CA LEU A 183 11.91 -2.42 6.83
C LEU A 183 11.53 -3.18 5.55
N VAL A 184 10.31 -3.69 5.49
CA VAL A 184 9.78 -4.37 4.31
C VAL A 184 8.65 -3.54 3.74
N ASN A 185 8.83 -3.02 2.53
CA ASN A 185 7.78 -2.28 1.85
C ASN A 185 6.84 -3.23 1.11
N ILE A 186 5.57 -3.22 1.51
CA ILE A 186 4.47 -3.88 0.81
C ILE A 186 3.82 -2.83 -0.09
N GLY A 187 4.38 -2.72 -1.27
CA GLY A 187 3.96 -1.75 -2.26
C GLY A 187 4.67 -2.02 -3.57
N PRO A 188 4.12 -1.51 -4.68
CA PRO A 188 4.73 -1.63 -5.98
C PRO A 188 5.94 -0.70 -6.15
N GLY A 189 6.63 -0.26 -5.08
CA GLY A 189 7.79 0.65 -5.09
C GLY A 189 7.96 1.52 -3.83
N SER A 190 9.18 2.07 -3.63
CA SER A 190 9.67 2.58 -2.35
C SER A 190 9.78 4.10 -2.21
N SER A 191 9.05 4.89 -3.01
CA SER A 191 9.25 6.36 -3.11
C SER A 191 9.21 7.08 -1.75
N SER A 192 8.33 6.64 -0.86
CA SER A 192 8.13 7.17 0.49
C SER A 192 9.30 6.97 1.47
N LEU A 193 10.17 5.98 1.23
CA LEU A 193 11.33 5.69 2.10
C LEU A 193 12.63 6.30 1.57
N GLU A 194 12.67 6.75 0.31
CA GLU A 194 13.85 7.34 -0.32
C GLU A 194 14.47 8.49 0.50
N PRO A 195 13.69 9.45 1.06
CA PRO A 195 14.27 10.54 1.84
C PRO A 195 14.97 10.07 3.13
N LEU A 196 14.58 8.91 3.66
CA LEU A 196 15.11 8.33 4.89
C LEU A 196 16.29 7.38 4.65
N GLN A 197 16.51 6.95 3.40
CA GLN A 197 17.53 5.93 3.08
C GLN A 197 18.93 6.26 3.60
N PRO A 198 19.47 7.50 3.48
CA PRO A 198 20.82 7.80 3.96
C PRO A 198 20.97 7.56 5.47
N ASP A 199 20.00 8.02 6.26
CA ASP A 199 20.00 7.87 7.72
C ASP A 199 19.79 6.43 8.16
N LEU A 200 18.97 5.68 7.42
CA LEU A 200 18.70 4.26 7.66
C LEU A 200 19.92 3.39 7.37
N LEU A 201 20.66 3.69 6.29
CA LEU A 201 21.90 2.99 5.94
C LEU A 201 22.98 3.21 7.00
N LEU A 202 23.10 4.43 7.54
CA LEU A 202 24.03 4.75 8.65
C LEU A 202 23.71 3.97 9.93
N LYS A 203 22.44 3.56 10.13
CA LYS A 203 21.97 2.80 11.29
C LYS A 203 21.98 1.27 11.05
N ASP A 204 22.59 0.81 9.95
CA ASP A 204 22.62 -0.59 9.50
C ASP A 204 21.21 -1.19 9.36
N ILE A 205 20.24 -0.41 8.87
CA ILE A 205 18.86 -0.86 8.65
C ILE A 205 18.72 -1.41 7.24
N GLN A 206 18.21 -2.64 7.14
CA GLN A 206 17.91 -3.28 5.86
C GLN A 206 16.57 -2.79 5.31
N ILE A 207 16.54 -2.29 4.08
CA ILE A 207 15.30 -1.93 3.37
C ILE A 207 15.10 -2.96 2.25
N VAL A 208 13.91 -3.55 2.18
CA VAL A 208 13.57 -4.59 1.20
C VAL A 208 12.21 -4.28 0.60
N GLU A 209 12.12 -4.35 -0.73
CA GLU A 209 10.84 -4.31 -1.42
C GLU A 209 10.24 -5.71 -1.49
N SER A 210 8.95 -5.83 -1.21
CA SER A 210 8.24 -7.12 -1.34
C SER A 210 8.36 -7.70 -2.74
N ILE A 211 8.42 -6.86 -3.77
CA ILE A 211 8.55 -7.32 -5.15
C ILE A 211 9.96 -7.85 -5.47
N ASP A 212 11.00 -7.47 -4.71
CA ASP A 212 12.37 -7.99 -4.91
C ASP A 212 12.47 -9.48 -4.53
N THR A 213 11.50 -9.99 -3.77
CA THR A 213 11.38 -11.43 -3.48
C THR A 213 10.95 -12.24 -4.69
N ASP A 214 10.51 -11.58 -5.77
CA ASP A 214 10.21 -12.24 -7.04
C ASP A 214 11.48 -12.33 -7.91
N PRO A 215 11.94 -13.54 -8.27
CA PRO A 215 13.11 -13.72 -9.13
C PRO A 215 13.00 -13.03 -10.50
N MET A 216 11.78 -12.78 -10.99
CA MET A 216 11.53 -12.07 -12.24
C MET A 216 11.45 -10.55 -12.08
N LEU A 217 11.43 -10.02 -10.85
CA LEU A 217 11.39 -8.58 -10.55
C LEU A 217 12.56 -8.07 -9.72
N SER A 218 13.45 -8.95 -9.24
CA SER A 218 14.62 -8.54 -8.46
C SER A 218 15.56 -7.57 -9.19
N TRP A 219 15.49 -7.51 -10.53
CA TRP A 219 16.24 -6.56 -11.36
C TRP A 219 15.57 -5.19 -11.45
N PHE A 220 14.25 -5.11 -11.23
CA PHE A 220 13.42 -3.97 -11.62
C PHE A 220 13.82 -2.67 -10.92
N TRP A 221 13.83 -2.64 -9.59
CA TRP A 221 14.25 -1.43 -8.84
C TRP A 221 15.71 -1.10 -9.00
N THR A 222 16.53 -2.11 -9.28
CA THR A 222 17.95 -1.90 -9.55
C THR A 222 18.12 -1.13 -10.87
N GLU A 223 17.38 -1.47 -11.91
CA GLU A 223 17.42 -0.74 -13.19
C GLU A 223 16.71 0.61 -13.13
N MET A 224 15.54 0.71 -12.47
CA MET A 224 14.83 1.98 -12.32
C MET A 224 15.64 3.02 -11.57
N ARG A 225 16.38 2.63 -10.51
CA ARG A 225 17.27 3.54 -9.79
C ARG A 225 18.39 4.06 -10.70
N LYS A 226 19.01 3.20 -11.51
CA LYS A 226 20.02 3.62 -12.48
C LYS A 226 19.48 4.64 -13.48
N VAL A 227 18.28 4.42 -14.01
CA VAL A 227 17.62 5.35 -14.95
C VAL A 227 17.33 6.69 -14.27
N THR A 228 16.83 6.66 -13.04
CA THR A 228 16.49 7.88 -12.27
C THR A 228 17.75 8.68 -11.93
N GLU A 229 18.83 8.03 -11.52
CA GLU A 229 20.14 8.65 -11.27
C GLU A 229 20.69 9.30 -12.54
N GLN A 230 20.64 8.62 -13.68
CA GLN A 230 21.09 9.16 -14.97
C GLN A 230 20.30 10.39 -15.41
N LEU A 231 18.98 10.41 -15.19
CA LEU A 231 18.12 11.57 -15.48
C LEU A 231 18.42 12.75 -14.56
N SER A 232 18.75 12.50 -13.28
CA SER A 232 19.12 13.54 -12.31
C SER A 232 20.47 14.19 -12.61
N MET A 233 21.41 13.46 -13.24
CA MET A 233 22.73 13.99 -13.63
C MET A 233 22.72 14.73 -14.97
N ALA A 234 21.62 14.65 -15.73
CA ALA A 234 21.46 15.32 -17.01
C ALA A 234 20.77 16.70 -16.90
N GLN A 235 20.41 17.12 -15.67
CA GLN A 235 19.82 18.43 -15.34
C GLN A 235 20.83 19.29 -14.58
#